data_AF-A0A962M3T1-F1
#
_entry.id   AF-A0A962M3T1-F1
#
_cell.length_a   1.000
_cell.length_b   1.000
_cell.length_c   1.000
_cell.angle_alpha   90.00
_cell.angle_beta   90.00
_cell.angle_gamma   90.00
#
_symmetry.space_group_name_H-M   'P 1'
#
loop_
_entity.id
_entity.type
_entity.pdbx_description
1 polymer ?
#
loop_
_entity_poly.entity_id
_entity_poly.type
_entity_poly.pdbx_seq_one_letter_code
_entity_poly.pdbx_strand_id
1 'polypeptide(L)'
;DIACSKCGRPMQIRTASTGVFLGCSGYALPPKERCKQTINLTPGDEAIREDADDEAESRLLRTKHRCKLCNTAMDSYLIDDSRKLHICGNGPDCPGFEVETGKFKIKGYDGPVIECDKCGADMQLKTGRFGKYFGCTAEACKNTRKLLRNGEAAPPKMDPVPMPELACQKVEDHYILRDGAAGLFLAASQFPRNRETRAPYVDELLPHKSEIDPKYEFLFRAPVADPEGNRAQVRFSRKTKEQYVMTEVEGKATGWKAFYQKGKWQQEQSGSGGASGGRKRS
;
A
#
# COMPACT_ATOMS: atom_id res chain seq x y z
N ASP A 1 17.91 19.53 -21.41
CA ASP A 1 16.44 19.40 -21.42
C ASP A 1 16.00 17.98 -21.16
N ILE A 2 14.94 17.81 -20.38
CA ILE A 2 14.31 16.51 -20.11
C ILE A 2 13.01 16.45 -20.92
N ALA A 3 12.94 15.56 -21.91
CA ALA A 3 11.76 15.38 -22.74
C ALA A 3 10.71 14.50 -22.05
N CYS A 4 9.43 14.84 -22.25
CA CYS A 4 8.32 14.04 -21.77
C CYS A 4 8.22 12.71 -22.53
N SER A 5 8.18 11.58 -21.81
CA SER A 5 8.05 10.24 -22.40
C SER A 5 6.80 10.03 -23.26
N LYS A 6 5.75 10.83 -23.05
CA LYS A 6 4.48 10.67 -23.76
C LYS A 6 4.32 11.56 -25.00
N CYS A 7 4.84 12.78 -24.97
CA CYS A 7 4.60 13.77 -26.02
C CYS A 7 5.84 14.53 -26.49
N GLY A 8 7.03 14.18 -26.00
CA GLY A 8 8.31 14.80 -26.39
C GLY A 8 8.55 16.24 -25.92
N ARG A 9 7.51 16.94 -25.43
CA ARG A 9 7.63 18.32 -24.94
C ARG A 9 8.57 18.42 -23.73
N PRO A 10 9.24 19.57 -23.52
CA PRO A 10 10.15 19.75 -22.39
C PRO A 10 9.39 19.65 -21.06
N MET A 11 10.03 19.05 -20.07
CA MET A 11 9.53 18.97 -18.71
C MET A 11 10.05 20.13 -17.86
N GLN A 12 9.24 20.55 -16.90
CA GLN A 12 9.49 21.67 -16.00
C GLN A 12 9.54 21.17 -14.56
N ILE A 13 10.47 21.69 -13.76
CA ILE A 13 10.56 21.43 -12.33
C ILE A 13 9.38 22.11 -11.64
N ARG A 14 8.65 21.36 -10.80
CA ARG A 14 7.53 21.85 -10.00
C ARG A 14 7.67 21.36 -8.57
N THR A 15 7.30 22.23 -7.64
CA THR A 15 7.30 21.92 -6.21
C THR A 15 5.85 21.86 -5.71
N ALA A 16 5.49 20.76 -5.06
CA ALA A 16 4.22 20.61 -4.37
C ALA A 16 4.45 20.24 -2.90
N SER A 17 3.39 20.21 -2.09
CA SER A 17 3.46 19.79 -0.68
C SER A 17 4.01 18.37 -0.50
N THR A 18 3.89 17.52 -1.51
CA THR A 18 4.37 16.12 -1.50
C THR A 18 5.83 15.99 -1.96
N GLY A 19 6.48 17.07 -2.40
CA GLY A 19 7.85 17.07 -2.90
C GLY A 19 8.02 17.73 -4.26
N VAL A 20 9.23 17.60 -4.81
CA VAL A 20 9.63 18.13 -6.12
C VAL A 20 9.39 17.06 -7.20
N PHE A 21 8.92 17.46 -8.37
CA PHE A 21 8.65 16.58 -9.49
C PHE A 21 8.83 17.31 -10.83
N LEU A 22 8.99 16.55 -11.91
CA LEU A 22 8.97 17.09 -13.27
C LEU A 22 7.55 16.99 -13.83
N GLY A 23 6.98 18.11 -14.27
CA GLY A 23 5.71 18.17 -14.98
C GLY A 23 5.89 18.53 -16.45
N CYS A 24 5.15 17.90 -17.35
CA CYS A 24 5.19 18.27 -18.76
C CYS A 24 4.76 19.74 -18.96
N SER A 25 5.53 20.53 -19.73
CA SER A 25 5.15 21.90 -20.14
C SER A 25 3.80 21.96 -20.84
N GLY A 26 3.40 20.86 -21.51
CA GLY A 26 2.10 20.70 -22.14
C GLY A 26 0.90 20.69 -21.17
N TYR A 27 1.11 20.73 -19.84
CA TYR A 27 0.02 20.84 -18.88
C TYR A 27 -0.75 22.17 -18.97
N ALA A 28 -0.07 23.24 -19.41
CA ALA A 28 -0.65 24.57 -19.57
C ALA A 28 -1.64 24.68 -20.74
N LEU A 29 -1.66 23.69 -21.65
CA LEU A 29 -2.57 23.67 -22.78
C LEU A 29 -4.03 23.42 -22.36
N PRO A 30 -4.99 23.72 -23.27
CA PRO A 30 -6.40 23.41 -23.07
C PRO A 30 -6.64 21.93 -22.73
N PRO A 31 -7.74 21.59 -22.02
CA PRO A 31 -7.95 20.24 -21.49
C PRO A 31 -7.86 19.09 -22.51
N LYS A 32 -8.17 19.35 -23.78
CA LYS A 32 -8.10 18.36 -24.87
C LYS A 32 -6.67 18.00 -25.27
N GLU A 33 -5.74 18.93 -25.15
CA GLU A 33 -4.35 18.78 -25.60
C GLU A 33 -3.35 18.72 -24.43
N ARG A 34 -3.85 18.84 -23.20
CA ARG A 34 -3.00 18.92 -22.02
C ARG A 34 -2.31 17.59 -21.74
N CYS A 35 -1.00 17.65 -21.58
CA CYS A 35 -0.24 16.50 -21.11
C CYS A 35 -0.19 16.51 -19.57
N LYS A 36 -0.81 15.50 -18.94
CA LYS A 36 -0.82 15.31 -17.48
C LYS A 36 0.34 14.44 -16.99
N GLN A 37 1.33 14.15 -17.85
CA GLN A 37 2.44 13.29 -17.49
C GLN A 37 3.37 14.00 -16.51
N THR A 38 3.74 13.30 -15.44
CA THR A 38 4.65 13.77 -14.39
C THR A 38 5.67 12.68 -14.08
N ILE A 39 6.88 13.08 -13.71
CA ILE A 39 7.93 12.19 -13.19
C ILE A 39 8.26 12.63 -11.77
N ASN A 40 8.06 11.75 -10.80
CA ASN A 40 8.43 12.04 -9.41
C ASN A 40 9.95 11.98 -9.28
N LEU A 41 10.51 12.96 -8.58
CA LEU A 41 11.94 13.04 -8.33
C LEU A 41 12.24 12.48 -6.94
N THR A 42 13.07 11.45 -6.87
CA THR A 42 13.50 10.86 -5.59
C THR A 42 14.70 11.64 -5.06
N PRO A 43 14.76 12.04 -3.78
CA PRO A 43 15.94 12.69 -3.21
C PRO A 43 17.23 11.89 -3.47
N GLY A 44 18.24 12.56 -4.01
CA GLY A 44 19.47 11.95 -4.52
C GLY A 44 20.51 11.61 -3.45
N ASP A 45 20.27 11.95 -2.18
CA ASP A 45 21.03 11.46 -1.02
C ASP A 45 20.92 9.93 -0.89
N GLU A 46 19.86 9.37 -1.45
CA GLU A 46 19.64 7.93 -1.57
C GLU A 46 20.17 7.38 -2.90
N ALA A 47 21.04 8.03 -3.69
CA ALA A 47 21.49 7.49 -4.99
C ALA A 47 23.01 7.63 -5.22
N ILE A 48 23.72 6.49 -5.23
CA ILE A 48 25.17 6.35 -5.45
C ILE A 48 25.45 6.05 -6.92
N ARG A 49 26.58 6.51 -7.45
CA ARG A 49 27.11 5.99 -8.70
C ARG A 49 27.66 4.57 -8.51
N GLU A 50 27.41 3.68 -9.46
CA GLU A 50 27.84 2.26 -9.38
C GLU A 50 29.37 2.08 -9.32
N ASP A 51 30.13 3.05 -9.83
CA ASP A 51 31.59 3.05 -9.94
C ASP A 51 32.30 3.84 -8.82
N ALA A 52 31.57 4.34 -7.82
CA ALA A 52 32.14 5.13 -6.73
C ALA A 52 32.74 4.23 -5.63
N ASP A 53 34.01 4.46 -5.30
CA ASP A 53 34.72 3.86 -4.15
C ASP A 53 34.17 4.43 -2.81
N ASP A 54 34.28 3.68 -1.70
CA ASP A 54 33.72 4.05 -0.39
C ASP A 54 34.29 5.41 0.13
N GLU A 55 35.52 5.76 -0.26
CA GLU A 55 36.12 7.08 0.02
C GLU A 55 35.55 8.22 -0.84
N ALA A 56 35.07 7.94 -2.06
CA ALA A 56 34.50 8.95 -2.96
C ALA A 56 33.16 9.47 -2.43
N GLU A 57 32.37 8.61 -1.78
CA GLU A 57 31.09 8.98 -1.16
C GLU A 57 31.26 9.90 0.05
N SER A 58 32.29 9.65 0.87
CA SER A 58 32.67 10.49 2.02
C SER A 58 33.05 11.92 1.58
N ARG A 59 33.61 12.06 0.38
CA ARG A 59 33.96 13.34 -0.26
C ARG A 59 32.75 14.03 -0.89
N LEU A 60 31.82 13.28 -1.46
CA LEU A 60 30.55 13.78 -2.01
C LEU A 60 29.63 14.36 -0.92
N LEU A 61 29.57 13.73 0.26
CA LEU A 61 28.88 14.29 1.44
C LEU A 61 29.46 15.66 1.88
N ARG A 62 30.74 15.93 1.58
CA ARG A 62 31.41 17.22 1.85
C ARG A 62 31.27 18.23 0.72
N THR A 63 30.86 17.83 -0.48
CA THR A 63 30.82 18.68 -1.68
C THR A 63 29.47 18.59 -2.38
N LYS A 64 28.42 19.11 -1.72
CA LYS A 64 27.15 19.39 -2.42
C LYS A 64 27.43 20.18 -3.70
N HIS A 65 26.84 19.77 -4.82
CA HIS A 65 26.91 20.50 -6.08
C HIS A 65 26.58 21.99 -5.85
N ARG A 66 27.30 22.88 -6.55
CA ARG A 66 27.15 24.32 -6.42
C ARG A 66 26.52 24.88 -7.68
N CYS A 67 25.50 25.72 -7.50
CA CYS A 67 24.80 26.33 -8.62
C CYS A 67 25.75 27.23 -9.42
N LYS A 68 25.84 27.04 -10.73
CA LYS A 68 26.68 27.86 -11.63
C LYS A 68 26.25 29.32 -11.71
N LEU A 69 25.02 29.66 -11.29
CA LEU A 69 24.48 31.02 -11.36
C LEU A 69 24.69 31.83 -10.07
N CYS A 70 24.47 31.22 -8.90
CA CYS A 70 24.49 31.93 -7.61
C CYS A 70 25.41 31.29 -6.57
N ASN A 71 26.11 30.20 -6.93
CA ASN A 71 27.02 29.44 -6.07
C ASN A 71 26.38 28.85 -4.79
N THR A 72 25.05 28.86 -4.68
CA THR A 72 24.33 28.19 -3.59
C THR A 72 24.45 26.67 -3.73
N ALA A 73 24.39 25.95 -2.61
CA ALA A 73 24.29 24.50 -2.62
C ALA A 73 23.03 24.04 -3.38
N MET A 74 23.18 22.97 -4.16
CA MET A 74 22.11 22.35 -4.93
C MET A 74 21.62 21.09 -4.22
N ASP A 75 20.32 20.81 -4.36
CA ASP A 75 19.68 19.58 -3.94
C ASP A 75 19.66 18.60 -5.10
N SER A 76 20.14 17.38 -4.86
CA SER A 76 20.20 16.34 -5.87
C SER A 76 18.93 15.49 -5.86
N TYR A 77 18.48 15.06 -7.03
CA TYR A 77 17.34 14.19 -7.22
C TYR A 77 17.62 13.14 -8.30
N LEU A 78 17.10 11.93 -8.15
CA LEU A 78 17.17 10.89 -9.16
C LEU A 78 15.95 10.97 -10.09
N ILE A 79 16.19 11.00 -11.41
CA ILE A 79 15.13 10.91 -12.43
C ILE A 79 14.92 9.45 -12.82
N ASP A 80 16.01 8.77 -13.15
CA ASP A 80 16.10 7.36 -13.53
C ASP A 80 17.50 6.83 -13.19
N ASP A 81 17.79 5.58 -13.58
CA ASP A 81 19.09 4.91 -13.36
C ASP A 81 20.27 5.55 -14.11
N SER A 82 19.99 6.41 -15.09
CA SER A 82 20.98 7.02 -15.98
C SER A 82 21.19 8.52 -15.75
N ARG A 83 20.28 9.17 -15.03
CA ARG A 83 20.21 10.64 -14.91
C ARG A 83 19.88 11.10 -13.50
N LYS A 84 20.72 11.98 -12.97
CA LYS A 84 20.54 12.72 -11.72
C LYS A 84 20.34 14.20 -12.02
N LEU A 85 19.39 14.85 -11.35
CA LEU A 85 19.05 16.25 -11.49
C LEU A 85 19.48 17.01 -10.23
N HIS A 86 20.30 18.03 -10.39
CA HIS A 86 20.66 18.97 -9.33
C HIS A 86 19.85 20.24 -9.50
N ILE A 87 19.17 20.67 -8.45
CA ILE A 87 18.31 21.86 -8.44
C ILE A 87 18.89 22.85 -7.43
N CYS A 88 19.01 24.13 -7.79
CA CYS A 88 19.48 25.15 -6.87
C CYS A 88 18.60 25.23 -5.61
N GLY A 89 19.21 25.20 -4.42
CA GLY A 89 18.49 25.35 -3.15
C GLY A 89 17.88 26.74 -2.94
N ASN A 90 18.24 27.72 -3.78
CA ASN A 90 17.61 29.05 -3.81
C ASN A 90 16.43 29.13 -4.80
N GLY A 91 15.85 27.99 -5.20
CA GLY A 91 14.59 27.98 -5.96
C GLY A 91 13.43 28.45 -5.07
N PRO A 92 12.51 29.31 -5.56
CA PRO A 92 12.22 29.69 -6.95
C PRO A 92 13.00 30.89 -7.49
N ASP A 93 13.80 31.57 -6.68
CA ASP A 93 14.50 32.82 -7.05
C ASP A 93 15.70 32.59 -7.99
N CYS A 94 16.22 31.37 -8.03
CA CYS A 94 17.28 30.95 -8.96
C CYS A 94 16.81 29.76 -9.83
N PRO A 95 16.76 29.90 -11.17
CA PRO A 95 16.34 28.83 -12.09
C PRO A 95 17.46 27.82 -12.38
N GLY A 96 18.59 27.89 -11.67
CA GLY A 96 19.75 27.04 -11.93
C GLY A 96 19.46 25.57 -11.66
N PHE A 97 19.66 24.73 -12.69
CA PHE A 97 19.64 23.28 -12.57
C PHE A 97 20.74 22.65 -13.43
N GLU A 98 21.16 21.44 -13.09
CA GLU A 98 22.14 20.67 -13.85
C GLU A 98 21.72 19.20 -13.93
N VAL A 99 21.88 18.58 -15.09
CA VAL A 99 21.60 17.15 -15.28
C VAL A 99 22.92 16.41 -15.41
N GLU A 100 23.17 15.51 -14.48
CA GLU A 100 24.33 14.64 -14.45
C GLU A 100 23.95 13.28 -15.07
N THR A 101 24.71 12.83 -16.06
CA THR A 101 24.55 11.51 -16.66
C THR A 101 25.54 10.53 -16.04
N GLY A 102 25.09 9.32 -15.75
CA GLY A 102 25.89 8.29 -15.07
C GLY A 102 25.02 7.11 -14.69
N LYS A 103 25.62 5.99 -14.28
CA LYS A 103 24.86 4.85 -13.74
C LYS A 103 24.67 5.04 -12.24
N PHE A 104 23.44 5.34 -11.83
CA PHE A 104 23.09 5.58 -10.44
C PHE A 104 22.25 4.43 -9.88
N LYS A 105 22.66 3.89 -8.73
CA LYS A 105 21.92 2.94 -7.92
C LYS A 105 21.41 3.65 -6.67
N ILE A 106 20.19 3.35 -6.24
CA ILE A 106 19.65 3.93 -5.02
C ILE A 106 20.38 3.32 -3.80
N LYS A 107 21.13 4.13 -3.02
CA LYS A 107 21.77 3.78 -1.74
C LYS A 107 20.72 3.24 -0.78
N GLY A 108 20.78 1.93 -0.56
CA GLY A 108 19.82 1.22 0.26
C GLY A 108 18.66 0.64 -0.54
N TYR A 109 18.91 -0.39 -1.33
CA TYR A 109 18.59 -1.74 -0.86
C TYR A 109 18.90 -2.78 -1.94
N ASP A 110 19.81 -3.69 -1.63
CA ASP A 110 19.91 -5.02 -2.24
C ASP A 110 18.75 -5.90 -1.71
N GLY A 111 17.53 -5.38 -1.87
CA GLY A 111 16.32 -6.09 -1.48
C GLY A 111 16.15 -7.28 -2.43
N PRO A 112 15.74 -8.45 -1.92
CA PRO A 112 15.60 -9.63 -2.77
C PRO A 112 14.67 -9.32 -3.95
N VAL A 113 15.15 -9.62 -5.16
CA VAL A 113 14.29 -9.68 -6.33
C VAL A 113 13.37 -10.89 -6.13
N ILE A 114 12.06 -10.64 -6.15
CA ILE A 114 11.06 -11.69 -5.99
C ILE A 114 10.35 -11.91 -7.32
N GLU A 115 9.96 -13.14 -7.59
CA GLU A 115 9.16 -13.46 -8.77
C GLU A 115 7.71 -12.99 -8.59
N CYS A 116 7.13 -12.42 -9.64
CA CYS A 116 5.73 -11.98 -9.68
C CYS A 116 4.79 -13.17 -9.82
N ASP A 117 3.86 -13.32 -8.87
CA ASP A 117 2.85 -14.39 -8.84
C ASP A 117 1.92 -14.42 -10.06
N LYS A 118 1.78 -13.30 -10.79
CA LYS A 118 0.87 -13.20 -11.94
C LYS A 118 1.51 -13.44 -13.30
N CYS A 119 2.81 -13.17 -13.43
CA CYS A 119 3.46 -13.19 -14.76
C CYS A 119 4.86 -13.80 -14.77
N GLY A 120 5.40 -14.21 -13.62
CA GLY A 120 6.74 -14.80 -13.52
C GLY A 120 7.89 -13.80 -13.71
N ALA A 121 7.62 -12.53 -14.04
CA ALA A 121 8.65 -11.51 -14.15
C ALA A 121 9.15 -11.06 -12.78
N ASP A 122 10.36 -10.49 -12.75
CA ASP A 122 10.94 -9.95 -11.53
C ASP A 122 10.12 -8.79 -10.96
N MET A 123 10.02 -8.72 -9.63
CA MET A 123 9.50 -7.57 -8.90
C MET A 123 10.62 -6.86 -8.16
N GLN A 124 10.64 -5.54 -8.26
CA GLN A 124 11.63 -4.67 -7.63
C GLN A 124 11.00 -3.82 -6.53
N LEU A 125 11.77 -3.52 -5.49
CA LEU A 125 11.32 -2.65 -4.40
C LEU A 125 11.25 -1.19 -4.89
N LYS A 126 10.05 -0.60 -4.81
CA LYS A 126 9.74 0.78 -5.16
C LYS A 126 9.23 1.51 -3.91
N THR A 127 9.47 2.82 -3.85
CA THR A 127 8.94 3.69 -2.80
C THR A 127 7.73 4.44 -3.33
N GLY A 128 6.59 4.35 -2.65
CA GLY A 128 5.37 5.09 -2.98
C GLY A 128 4.85 5.89 -1.80
N ARG A 129 3.77 6.66 -2.02
CA ARG A 129 3.11 7.47 -0.97
C ARG A 129 2.63 6.68 0.27
N PHE A 130 2.50 5.37 0.14
CA PHE A 130 2.02 4.47 1.19
C PHE A 130 3.15 3.62 1.81
N GLY A 131 4.41 3.98 1.53
CA GLY A 131 5.59 3.24 1.94
C GLY A 131 6.21 2.42 0.80
N LYS A 132 7.22 1.61 1.15
CA LYS A 132 7.93 0.73 0.23
C LYS A 132 7.08 -0.49 -0.16
N TYR A 133 7.13 -0.90 -1.42
CA TYR A 133 6.39 -2.03 -1.99
C TYR A 133 7.17 -2.67 -3.14
N PHE A 134 7.03 -3.97 -3.36
CA PHE A 134 7.52 -4.63 -4.56
C PHE A 134 6.58 -4.36 -5.72
N GLY A 135 7.07 -3.78 -6.81
CA GLY A 135 6.33 -3.59 -8.05
C GLY A 135 6.92 -4.46 -9.16
N CYS A 136 6.05 -5.11 -9.93
CA CYS A 136 6.46 -5.87 -11.10
C CYS A 136 7.24 -4.99 -12.09
N THR A 137 8.27 -5.57 -12.71
CA THR A 137 9.11 -4.92 -13.73
C THR A 137 8.42 -4.88 -15.10
N ALA A 138 7.61 -5.89 -15.43
CA ALA A 138 6.85 -5.94 -16.67
C ALA A 138 5.80 -4.82 -16.74
N GLU A 139 5.86 -3.97 -17.78
CA GLU A 139 4.93 -2.84 -17.95
C GLU A 139 3.47 -3.27 -18.13
N ALA A 140 3.23 -4.45 -18.69
CA ALA A 140 1.91 -5.04 -18.85
C ALA A 140 1.30 -5.49 -17.50
N CYS A 141 2.12 -5.76 -16.48
CA CYS A 141 1.67 -6.29 -15.20
C CYS A 141 1.73 -5.21 -14.10
N LYS A 142 0.55 -4.75 -13.67
CA LYS A 142 0.42 -3.76 -12.59
C LYS A 142 0.42 -4.38 -11.18
N ASN A 143 0.91 -5.61 -11.05
CA ASN A 143 0.91 -6.31 -9.77
C ASN A 143 1.91 -5.68 -8.78
N THR A 144 1.51 -5.62 -7.51
CA THR A 144 2.32 -5.03 -6.44
C THR A 144 2.18 -5.84 -5.16
N ARG A 145 3.28 -6.09 -4.45
CA ARG A 145 3.30 -6.74 -3.14
C ARG A 145 3.83 -5.78 -2.08
N LYS A 146 3.22 -5.77 -0.90
CA LYS A 146 3.61 -4.86 0.18
C LYS A 146 4.88 -5.37 0.86
N LEU A 147 5.82 -4.48 1.21
CA LEU A 147 6.92 -4.81 2.10
C LEU A 147 6.41 -4.88 3.55
N LEU A 148 6.60 -6.01 4.21
CA LEU A 148 6.28 -6.19 5.63
C LEU A 148 7.37 -5.57 6.51
N ARG A 149 7.05 -5.34 7.80
CA ARG A 149 8.03 -4.76 8.76
C ARG A 149 9.25 -5.65 9.02
N ASN A 150 9.14 -6.95 8.76
CA ASN A 150 10.23 -7.92 8.87
C ASN A 150 11.14 -7.95 7.62
N GLY A 151 10.86 -7.14 6.60
CA GLY A 151 11.64 -7.10 5.36
C GLY A 151 11.18 -8.09 4.28
N GLU A 152 10.22 -8.96 4.56
CA GLU A 152 9.69 -9.92 3.58
C GLU A 152 8.55 -9.33 2.73
N ALA A 153 8.33 -9.92 1.56
CA ALA A 153 7.19 -9.59 0.73
C ALA A 153 5.90 -10.19 1.31
N ALA A 154 4.86 -9.36 1.48
CA ALA A 154 3.55 -9.85 1.89
C ALA A 154 3.07 -10.95 0.94
N PRO A 155 2.44 -12.04 1.43
CA PRO A 155 1.96 -13.14 0.59
C PRO A 155 1.13 -12.66 -0.61
N PRO A 156 1.08 -13.44 -1.71
CA PRO A 156 0.20 -13.14 -2.83
C PRO A 156 -1.23 -12.92 -2.32
N LYS A 157 -1.84 -11.84 -2.80
CA LYS A 157 -3.21 -11.50 -2.46
C LYS A 157 -4.14 -12.21 -3.42
N MET A 158 -5.27 -12.65 -2.88
CA MET A 158 -6.38 -13.09 -3.70
C MET A 158 -6.89 -11.95 -4.59
N ASP A 159 -7.39 -12.30 -5.77
CA ASP A 159 -8.09 -11.34 -6.61
C ASP A 159 -9.37 -10.84 -5.91
N PRO A 160 -9.72 -9.54 -6.04
CA PRO A 160 -10.92 -9.02 -5.41
C PRO A 160 -12.18 -9.70 -5.95
N VAL A 161 -13.08 -10.14 -5.08
CA VAL A 161 -14.34 -10.80 -5.45
C VAL A 161 -15.48 -9.77 -5.34
N PRO A 162 -16.13 -9.38 -6.45
CA PRO A 162 -17.28 -8.48 -6.42
C PRO A 162 -18.49 -9.15 -5.76
N MET A 163 -19.16 -8.45 -4.83
CA MET A 163 -20.38 -8.90 -4.15
C MET A 163 -21.51 -7.90 -4.41
N PRO A 164 -22.05 -7.83 -5.65
CA PRO A 164 -23.04 -6.83 -6.04
C PRO A 164 -24.35 -6.90 -5.23
N GLU A 165 -24.66 -8.05 -4.63
CA GLU A 165 -25.79 -8.26 -3.75
C GLU A 165 -25.66 -7.56 -2.40
N LEU A 166 -24.46 -7.13 -2.02
CA LEU A 166 -24.19 -6.45 -0.76
C LEU A 166 -24.05 -4.93 -0.99
N ALA A 167 -25.11 -4.18 -0.71
CA ALA A 167 -25.11 -2.72 -0.75
C ALA A 167 -24.32 -2.11 0.41
N CYS A 168 -23.60 -1.02 0.14
CA CYS A 168 -22.93 -0.20 1.15
C CYS A 168 -23.95 0.54 2.03
N GLN A 169 -23.57 0.85 3.27
CA GLN A 169 -24.46 1.51 4.24
C GLN A 169 -24.50 3.03 4.05
N LYS A 170 -23.39 3.67 3.66
CA LYS A 170 -23.29 5.13 3.62
C LYS A 170 -23.39 5.71 2.22
N VAL A 171 -23.21 4.89 1.18
CA VAL A 171 -23.16 5.33 -0.21
C VAL A 171 -23.92 4.34 -1.09
N GLU A 172 -24.51 4.84 -2.18
CA GLU A 172 -25.08 4.03 -3.25
C GLU A 172 -23.97 3.34 -4.04
N ASP A 173 -23.46 2.24 -3.48
CA ASP A 173 -22.39 1.42 -4.03
C ASP A 173 -22.54 -0.02 -3.51
N HIS A 174 -21.79 -0.96 -4.08
CA HIS A 174 -21.72 -2.35 -3.61
C HIS A 174 -20.36 -2.67 -2.99
N TYR A 175 -20.32 -3.73 -2.20
CA TYR A 175 -19.07 -4.21 -1.60
C TYR A 175 -18.29 -5.12 -2.54
N ILE A 176 -16.96 -5.07 -2.39
CA ILE A 176 -16.00 -5.99 -2.98
C ILE A 176 -15.22 -6.64 -1.83
N LEU A 177 -15.15 -7.96 -1.83
CA LEU A 177 -14.34 -8.74 -0.89
C LEU A 177 -12.86 -8.63 -1.29
N ARG A 178 -12.02 -8.23 -0.34
CA ARG A 178 -10.59 -8.03 -0.54
C ARG A 178 -9.80 -8.78 0.51
N ASP A 179 -8.62 -9.24 0.10
CA ASP A 179 -7.61 -9.82 0.96
C ASP A 179 -6.63 -8.75 1.46
N GLY A 180 -6.53 -8.63 2.79
CA GLY A 180 -5.64 -7.72 3.49
C GLY A 180 -4.73 -8.43 4.48
N ALA A 181 -3.82 -7.68 5.08
CA ALA A 181 -2.88 -8.23 6.07
C ALA A 181 -3.56 -8.79 7.34
N ALA A 182 -4.81 -8.39 7.60
CA ALA A 182 -5.64 -8.91 8.70
C ALA A 182 -6.69 -9.92 8.20
N GLY A 183 -6.51 -10.45 6.98
CA GLY A 183 -7.46 -11.35 6.33
C GLY A 183 -8.53 -10.63 5.50
N LEU A 184 -9.64 -11.32 5.27
CA LEU A 184 -10.73 -10.90 4.40
C LEU A 184 -11.52 -9.71 4.99
N PHE A 185 -11.81 -8.73 4.14
CA PHE A 185 -12.66 -7.59 4.48
C PHE A 185 -13.46 -7.12 3.27
N LEU A 186 -14.63 -6.54 3.52
CA LEU A 186 -15.45 -5.90 2.48
C LEU A 186 -15.08 -4.42 2.39
N ALA A 187 -14.92 -3.93 1.16
CA ALA A 187 -14.66 -2.53 0.85
C ALA A 187 -15.56 -2.06 -0.27
N ALA A 188 -15.99 -0.79 -0.23
CA ALA A 188 -16.77 -0.20 -1.31
C ALA A 188 -16.06 -0.32 -2.68
N SER A 189 -16.82 -0.55 -3.75
CA SER A 189 -16.30 -0.73 -5.10
C SER A 189 -15.50 0.49 -5.58
N GLN A 190 -15.97 1.70 -5.25
CA GLN A 190 -15.37 2.97 -5.66
C GLN A 190 -14.19 3.42 -4.78
N PHE A 191 -13.53 2.52 -4.06
CA PHE A 191 -12.27 2.83 -3.39
C PHE A 191 -11.23 3.39 -4.40
N PRO A 192 -10.53 4.50 -4.13
CA PRO A 192 -10.34 5.18 -2.83
C PRO A 192 -11.28 6.37 -2.56
N ARG A 193 -12.30 6.62 -3.41
CA ARG A 193 -13.28 7.71 -3.19
C ARG A 193 -14.16 7.40 -2.00
N ASN A 194 -14.73 6.19 -1.98
CA ASN A 194 -15.49 5.66 -0.85
C ASN A 194 -14.57 4.77 -0.01
N ARG A 195 -14.40 5.13 1.27
CA ARG A 195 -13.53 4.41 2.21
C ARG A 195 -14.34 3.58 3.22
N GLU A 196 -15.55 3.22 2.85
CA GLU A 196 -16.38 2.34 3.65
C GLU A 196 -15.81 0.92 3.60
N THR A 197 -15.61 0.34 4.79
CA THR A 197 -15.12 -1.04 4.94
C THR A 197 -15.82 -1.69 6.13
N ARG A 198 -16.07 -2.99 6.03
CA ARG A 198 -16.63 -3.80 7.12
C ARG A 198 -16.09 -5.22 7.09
N ALA A 199 -16.28 -5.93 8.20
CA ALA A 199 -16.04 -7.37 8.24
C ALA A 199 -17.14 -8.11 7.44
N PRO A 200 -16.80 -9.15 6.67
CA PRO A 200 -17.80 -10.04 6.07
C PRO A 200 -18.44 -10.90 7.16
N TYR A 201 -19.72 -11.21 6.96
CA TYR A 201 -20.38 -12.27 7.72
C TYR A 201 -20.05 -13.64 7.13
N VAL A 202 -20.13 -14.70 7.95
CA VAL A 202 -19.82 -16.06 7.49
C VAL A 202 -20.80 -16.51 6.40
N ASP A 203 -22.08 -16.19 6.54
CA ASP A 203 -23.11 -16.50 5.54
C ASP A 203 -22.86 -15.82 4.19
N GLU A 204 -22.35 -14.59 4.18
CA GLU A 204 -22.00 -13.84 2.96
C GLU A 204 -20.84 -14.48 2.18
N LEU A 205 -19.97 -15.23 2.85
CA LEU A 205 -18.81 -15.88 2.22
C LEU A 205 -19.18 -17.21 1.54
N LEU A 206 -20.22 -17.90 2.00
CA LEU A 206 -20.59 -19.24 1.52
C LEU A 206 -20.95 -19.29 0.01
N PRO A 207 -21.70 -18.32 -0.56
CA PRO A 207 -22.01 -18.30 -1.99
C PRO A 207 -20.75 -18.18 -2.87
N HIS A 208 -19.75 -17.43 -2.39
CA HIS A 208 -18.52 -17.12 -3.13
C HIS A 208 -17.36 -18.06 -2.80
N LYS A 209 -17.62 -19.21 -2.15
CA LYS A 209 -16.60 -20.17 -1.71
C LYS A 209 -15.63 -20.62 -2.81
N SER A 210 -16.08 -20.65 -4.07
CA SER A 210 -15.28 -21.07 -5.23
C SER A 210 -14.34 -19.99 -5.75
N GLU A 211 -14.64 -18.71 -5.46
CA GLU A 211 -13.84 -17.56 -5.89
C GLU A 211 -12.80 -17.18 -4.83
N ILE A 212 -12.98 -17.67 -3.61
CA ILE A 212 -12.12 -17.38 -2.47
C ILE A 212 -10.95 -18.39 -2.42
N ASP A 213 -9.75 -17.89 -2.12
CA ASP A 213 -8.52 -18.67 -2.01
C ASP A 213 -8.66 -19.82 -1.00
N PRO A 214 -8.19 -21.05 -1.33
CA PRO A 214 -8.26 -22.22 -0.46
C PRO A 214 -7.69 -22.02 0.95
N LYS A 215 -6.78 -21.06 1.15
CA LYS A 215 -6.25 -20.73 2.48
C LYS A 215 -7.33 -20.31 3.48
N TYR A 216 -8.50 -19.88 3.01
CA TYR A 216 -9.65 -19.49 3.84
C TYR A 216 -10.71 -20.58 3.99
N GLU A 217 -10.46 -21.81 3.54
CA GLU A 217 -11.46 -22.91 3.61
C GLU A 217 -12.01 -23.12 5.03
N PHE A 218 -11.18 -22.90 6.05
CA PHE A 218 -11.59 -23.03 7.45
C PHE A 218 -12.71 -22.05 7.84
N LEU A 219 -12.79 -20.88 7.21
CA LEU A 219 -13.86 -19.90 7.45
C LEU A 219 -15.22 -20.38 6.97
N PHE A 220 -15.28 -21.20 5.91
CA PHE A 220 -16.55 -21.75 5.42
C PHE A 220 -17.16 -22.81 6.35
N ARG A 221 -16.35 -23.35 7.26
CA ARG A 221 -16.78 -24.29 8.30
C ARG A 221 -17.08 -23.59 9.62
N ALA A 222 -16.96 -22.26 9.68
CA ALA A 222 -17.24 -21.50 10.89
C ALA A 222 -18.75 -21.51 11.22
N PRO A 223 -19.13 -21.40 12.50
CA PRO A 223 -20.52 -21.24 12.86
C PRO A 223 -21.07 -19.95 12.23
N VAL A 224 -22.19 -20.07 11.53
CA VAL A 224 -22.84 -18.95 10.80
C VAL A 224 -23.59 -18.03 11.76
N ALA A 225 -24.08 -18.58 12.86
CA ALA A 225 -24.77 -17.85 13.92
C ALA A 225 -24.37 -18.38 15.30
N ASP A 226 -24.61 -17.57 16.32
CA ASP A 226 -24.54 -18.00 17.71
C ASP A 226 -25.81 -18.79 18.13
N PRO A 227 -25.86 -19.35 19.37
CA PRO A 227 -27.04 -20.07 19.84
C PRO A 227 -28.33 -19.25 19.90
N GLU A 228 -28.24 -17.92 19.85
CA GLU A 228 -29.38 -17.00 19.86
C GLU A 228 -29.82 -16.61 18.43
N GLY A 229 -29.12 -17.09 17.40
CA GLY A 229 -29.41 -16.82 15.99
C GLY A 229 -28.79 -15.52 15.46
N ASN A 230 -27.91 -14.86 16.21
CA ASN A 230 -27.22 -13.65 15.74
C ASN A 230 -26.14 -14.03 14.71
N ARG A 231 -26.03 -13.26 13.63
CA ARG A 231 -25.10 -13.52 12.52
C ARG A 231 -23.63 -13.36 12.95
N ALA A 232 -22.81 -14.37 12.65
CA ALA A 232 -21.39 -14.38 12.97
C ALA A 232 -20.57 -13.62 11.92
N GLN A 233 -19.73 -12.69 12.38
CA GLN A 233 -18.82 -11.90 11.55
C GLN A 233 -17.38 -12.35 11.71
N VAL A 234 -16.62 -12.33 10.61
CA VAL A 234 -15.19 -12.69 10.62
C VAL A 234 -14.36 -11.52 11.15
N ARG A 235 -13.53 -11.78 12.16
CA ARG A 235 -12.62 -10.82 12.78
C ARG A 235 -11.19 -11.37 12.81
N PHE A 236 -10.24 -10.48 13.09
CA PHE A 236 -8.83 -10.82 13.22
C PHE A 236 -8.28 -10.33 14.55
N SER A 237 -7.71 -11.25 15.32
CA SER A 237 -7.06 -10.95 16.59
C SER A 237 -5.62 -10.54 16.34
N ARG A 238 -5.24 -9.29 16.63
CA ARG A 238 -3.85 -8.83 16.51
C ARG A 238 -2.91 -9.48 17.52
N LYS A 239 -3.44 -9.96 18.66
CA LYS A 239 -2.68 -10.59 19.73
C LYS A 239 -2.24 -12.00 19.35
N THR A 240 -3.19 -12.81 18.88
CA THR A 240 -2.93 -14.19 18.46
C THR A 240 -2.55 -14.30 16.98
N LYS A 241 -2.74 -13.22 16.20
CA LYS A 241 -2.55 -13.17 14.73
C LYS A 241 -3.40 -14.19 13.98
N GLU A 242 -4.59 -14.49 14.50
CA GLU A 242 -5.52 -15.48 13.94
C GLU A 242 -6.88 -14.85 13.64
N GLN A 243 -7.59 -15.46 12.68
CA GLN A 243 -8.99 -15.13 12.41
C GLN A 243 -9.91 -15.88 13.36
N TYR A 244 -10.96 -15.21 13.80
CA TYR A 244 -11.99 -15.76 14.68
C TYR A 244 -13.34 -15.19 14.26
N VAL A 245 -14.43 -15.82 14.69
CA VAL A 245 -15.78 -15.28 14.45
C VAL A 245 -16.39 -14.81 15.75
N MET A 246 -17.24 -13.78 15.68
CA MET A 246 -17.98 -13.26 16.82
C MET A 246 -19.35 -12.74 16.38
N THR A 247 -20.27 -12.55 17.31
CA THR A 247 -21.56 -11.91 17.03
C THR A 247 -21.63 -10.52 17.66
N GLU A 248 -22.30 -9.61 16.97
CA GLU A 248 -22.58 -8.25 17.43
C GLU A 248 -24.07 -7.95 17.26
N VAL A 249 -24.68 -7.36 18.28
CA VAL A 249 -26.06 -6.85 18.24
C VAL A 249 -25.99 -5.34 18.46
N GLU A 250 -26.57 -4.56 17.54
CA GLU A 250 -26.54 -3.09 17.56
C GLU A 250 -25.13 -2.49 17.73
N GLY A 251 -24.11 -3.15 17.15
CA GLY A 251 -22.71 -2.72 17.23
C GLY A 251 -22.01 -3.03 18.56
N LYS A 252 -22.65 -3.76 19.48
CA LYS A 252 -22.05 -4.25 20.71
C LYS A 252 -21.79 -5.75 20.60
N ALA A 253 -20.61 -6.19 21.03
CA ALA A 253 -20.27 -7.61 21.09
C ALA A 253 -21.19 -8.34 22.08
N THR A 254 -21.80 -9.44 21.64
CA THR A 254 -22.64 -10.31 22.49
C THR A 254 -21.83 -11.06 23.56
N GLY A 255 -20.52 -11.18 23.34
CA GLY A 255 -19.61 -11.99 24.16
C GLY A 255 -19.39 -13.41 23.61
N TRP A 256 -20.16 -13.82 22.60
CA TRP A 256 -19.91 -15.07 21.88
C TRP A 256 -18.77 -14.90 20.87
N LYS A 257 -17.83 -15.84 20.90
CA LYS A 257 -16.72 -15.94 19.95
C LYS A 257 -16.51 -17.39 19.58
N ALA A 258 -15.97 -17.66 18.40
CA ALA A 258 -15.43 -18.96 18.08
C ALA A 258 -14.05 -18.83 17.43
N PHE A 259 -13.14 -19.71 17.81
CA PHE A 259 -11.76 -19.78 17.31
C PHE A 259 -11.54 -21.11 16.59
N TYR A 260 -10.72 -21.08 15.54
CA TYR A 260 -10.35 -22.28 14.80
C TYR A 260 -9.06 -22.87 15.37
N GLN A 261 -9.16 -24.01 16.07
CA GLN A 261 -8.02 -24.68 16.71
C GLN A 261 -8.02 -26.17 16.39
N LYS A 262 -6.85 -26.71 16.03
CA LYS A 262 -6.66 -28.16 15.75
C LYS A 262 -7.67 -28.73 14.73
N GLY A 263 -8.00 -27.96 13.69
CA GLY A 263 -8.91 -28.38 12.63
C GLY A 263 -10.41 -28.24 12.95
N LYS A 264 -10.77 -27.73 14.13
CA LYS A 264 -12.17 -27.58 14.57
C LYS A 264 -12.45 -26.18 15.12
N TRP A 265 -13.68 -25.71 14.95
CA TRP A 265 -14.15 -24.48 15.58
C TRP A 265 -14.56 -24.76 17.03
N GLN A 266 -13.95 -24.04 17.96
CA GLN A 266 -14.29 -24.06 19.38
C GLN A 266 -15.00 -22.76 19.74
N GLN A 267 -16.18 -22.88 20.36
CA GLN A 267 -16.99 -21.75 20.76
C GLN A 267 -16.67 -21.37 22.21
N GLU A 268 -16.41 -20.09 22.45
CA GLU A 268 -16.29 -19.48 23.76
C GLU A 268 -17.45 -18.52 23.96
N GLN A 269 -18.25 -18.75 25.00
CA GLN A 269 -19.27 -17.81 25.43
C GLN A 269 -18.76 -17.14 26.71
N SER A 270 -18.44 -15.85 26.65
CA SER A 270 -18.20 -15.11 27.89
C SER A 270 -19.56 -14.93 28.58
N GLY A 271 -19.83 -15.74 29.61
CA GLY A 271 -21.04 -15.60 30.41
C GLY A 271 -21.16 -14.17 30.95
N SER A 272 -22.32 -13.55 30.70
CA SER A 272 -22.76 -12.35 31.40
C SER A 272 -22.65 -12.59 32.92
N GLY A 273 -22.09 -11.61 33.62
CA GLY A 273 -21.63 -11.71 35.01
C GLY A 273 -22.57 -12.43 35.98
N GLY A 274 -21.97 -13.31 36.79
CA GLY A 274 -22.61 -13.87 37.97
C GLY A 274 -23.02 -12.76 38.93
N ALA A 275 -24.27 -12.81 39.36
CA ALA A 275 -24.81 -11.99 40.43
C ALA A 275 -23.92 -12.13 41.68
N SER A 276 -23.35 -11.01 42.15
CA SER A 276 -22.69 -10.92 43.43
C SER A 276 -23.70 -11.19 44.54
N GLY A 277 -23.67 -12.40 45.10
CA GLY A 277 -24.41 -12.75 46.30
C GLY A 277 -24.01 -11.83 47.46
N GLY A 278 -24.88 -10.89 47.81
CA GLY A 278 -24.76 -10.07 49.00
C GLY A 278 -24.88 -10.96 50.24
N ARG A 279 -23.74 -11.22 50.90
CA ARG A 279 -23.72 -11.70 52.29
C ARG A 279 -24.30 -10.60 53.18
N LYS A 280 -25.56 -10.75 53.58
CA LYS A 280 -26.09 -10.09 54.78
C LYS A 280 -25.28 -10.56 55.98
N ARG A 281 -24.57 -9.64 56.63
CA ARG A 281 -24.15 -9.80 58.03
C ARG A 281 -25.32 -9.36 58.89
N SER A 282 -25.86 -10.32 59.65
CA SER A 282 -26.67 -10.07 60.85
C SER A 282 -25.78 -9.62 62.00
#